data_AF-A0A7S1LCF8-F1
#
_entry.id   AF-A0A7S1LCF8-F1
#
_cell.length_a   1.000
_cell.length_b   1.000
_cell.length_c   1.000
_cell.angle_alpha   90.00
_cell.angle_beta   90.00
_cell.angle_gamma   90.00
#
_symmetry.space_group_name_H-M   'P 1'
#
loop_
_entity.id
_entity.type
_entity.pdbx_description
1 polymer ?
#
loop_
_entity_poly.entity_id
_entity_poly.type
_entity_poly.pdbx_seq_one_letter_code
_entity_poly.pdbx_strand_id
1 'polypeptide(L)'
;VTAVGEHLFSLVPQLEQPQEGAQVRWLPLVLEAVVDVATQRALLIKQLTGRGAQQLAVDLEYLQKVTDALGSSEAAVPTDAAPGSASPAARVGELLTALAHLAAQQRRRQQCLAKGEDFREEPRGGPPLER
;
A
#
# COMPACT_ATOMS: atom_id res chain seq x y z
N VAL A 1 0.66 9.69 -5.66
CA VAL A 1 1.66 8.80 -5.03
C VAL A 1 3.02 8.89 -5.73
N THR A 2 3.06 9.06 -7.04
CA THR A 2 4.28 9.22 -7.86
C THR A 2 5.28 10.24 -7.30
N ALA A 3 4.84 11.47 -7.02
CA ALA A 3 5.73 12.51 -6.47
C ALA A 3 6.36 12.15 -5.11
N VAL A 4 5.66 11.37 -4.29
CA VAL A 4 6.19 10.90 -2.99
C VAL A 4 7.27 9.84 -3.22
N GLY A 5 7.02 8.88 -4.11
CA GLY A 5 8.03 7.87 -4.43
C GLY A 5 9.26 8.43 -5.15
N GLU A 6 9.09 9.41 -6.04
CA GLU A 6 10.21 10.13 -6.67
C GLU A 6 11.03 10.90 -5.62
N HIS A 7 10.37 11.54 -4.67
CA HIS A 7 11.05 12.22 -3.57
C HIS A 7 11.82 11.21 -2.70
N LEU A 8 11.21 10.09 -2.30
CA LEU A 8 11.88 9.03 -1.55
C LEU A 8 13.08 8.46 -2.31
N PHE A 9 12.95 8.26 -3.63
CA PHE A 9 14.07 7.83 -4.48
C PHE A 9 15.17 8.89 -4.58
N SER A 10 14.84 10.18 -4.61
CA SER A 10 15.84 11.27 -4.62
C SER A 10 16.68 11.33 -3.34
N LEU A 11 16.20 10.71 -2.25
CA LEU A 11 16.91 10.61 -0.98
C LEU A 11 17.86 9.41 -0.93
N VAL A 12 17.72 8.42 -1.82
CA VAL A 12 18.60 7.22 -1.89
C VAL A 12 20.08 7.55 -2.01
N PRO A 13 20.53 8.48 -2.87
CA PRO A 13 21.94 8.84 -2.95
C PRO A 13 22.47 9.48 -1.65
N GLN A 14 21.59 10.09 -0.83
CA GLN A 14 21.95 10.64 0.48
C GLN A 14 22.03 9.53 1.55
N LEU A 15 21.31 8.42 1.35
CA LEU A 15 21.32 7.24 2.20
C LEU A 15 22.52 6.31 1.93
N GLU A 16 23.02 6.29 0.69
CA GLU A 16 24.20 5.49 0.30
C GLU A 16 25.53 6.17 0.65
N GLN A 17 25.53 7.46 0.99
CA GLN A 17 26.73 8.12 1.48
C GLN A 17 27.10 7.55 2.86
N PRO A 18 28.37 7.15 3.08
CA PRO A 18 28.84 6.68 4.37
C PRO A 18 28.98 7.86 5.32
N GLN A 19 27.86 8.43 5.77
CA GLN A 19 27.82 9.33 6.91
C GLN A 19 27.23 8.58 8.10
N GLU A 20 27.98 8.65 9.20
CA GLU A 20 27.71 8.22 10.57
C GLU A 20 26.28 7.75 10.86
N GLY A 21 26.17 6.48 11.32
CA GLY A 21 24.95 5.67 11.47
C GLY A 21 23.78 6.21 12.32
N ALA A 22 23.75 7.50 12.65
CA ALA A 22 22.59 8.19 13.17
C ALA A 22 21.59 8.64 12.07
N GLN A 23 22.05 8.87 10.84
CA GLN A 23 21.23 9.49 9.80
C GLN A 23 20.28 8.55 9.04
N VAL A 24 20.37 7.22 9.12
CA VAL A 24 19.44 6.32 8.39
C VAL A 24 18.25 5.87 9.25
N ARG A 25 18.22 6.24 10.54
CA ARG A 25 17.16 5.84 11.49
C ARG A 25 15.78 6.44 11.20
N TRP A 26 15.72 7.55 10.47
CA TRP A 26 14.44 8.19 10.12
C TRP A 26 13.73 7.51 8.95
N LEU A 27 14.47 6.82 8.06
CA LEU A 27 13.92 6.25 6.84
C LEU A 27 12.79 5.24 7.12
N PRO A 28 12.94 4.28 8.06
CA PRO A 28 11.87 3.33 8.36
C PRO A 28 10.62 4.02 8.90
N LEU A 29 10.79 5.03 9.77
CA LEU A 29 9.69 5.83 10.31
C LEU A 29 8.96 6.63 9.23
N VAL A 30 9.70 7.17 8.26
CA VAL A 30 9.09 7.90 7.13
C VAL A 30 8.37 6.95 6.19
N LEU A 31 8.94 5.79 5.87
CA LEU A 31 8.26 4.77 5.06
C LEU A 31 6.97 4.29 5.73
N GLU A 32 7.02 4.05 7.03
CA GLU A 32 5.87 3.68 7.84
C GLU A 32 4.77 4.76 7.79
N ALA A 33 5.13 6.02 8.04
CA ALA A 33 4.19 7.14 7.98
C ALA A 33 3.59 7.35 6.58
N VAL A 34 4.39 7.19 5.51
CA VAL A 34 3.91 7.29 4.12
C VAL A 34 2.91 6.19 3.81
N VAL A 35 3.19 4.96 4.21
CA VAL A 35 2.27 3.82 4.04
C VAL A 35 0.98 4.06 4.81
N ASP A 36 1.05 4.51 6.06
CA ASP A 36 -0.12 4.76 6.89
C ASP A 36 -1.00 5.85 6.30
N VAL A 37 -0.41 6.97 5.89
CA VAL A 37 -1.14 8.06 5.23
C VAL A 37 -1.74 7.59 3.91
N ALA A 38 -1.01 6.85 3.08
CA ALA A 38 -1.52 6.33 1.81
C ALA A 38 -2.72 5.39 2.04
N THR A 39 -2.61 4.51 3.03
CA THR A 39 -3.65 3.54 3.40
C THR A 39 -4.90 4.25 3.92
N GLN A 40 -4.75 5.17 4.89
CA GLN A 40 -5.87 5.95 5.41
C GLN A 40 -6.55 6.76 4.31
N ARG A 41 -5.78 7.41 3.43
CA ARG A 41 -6.34 8.20 2.32
C ARG A 41 -7.10 7.32 1.34
N ALA A 42 -6.60 6.12 1.04
CA ALA A 42 -7.30 5.16 0.19
C ALA A 42 -8.64 4.72 0.81
N LEU A 43 -8.67 4.44 2.12
CA LEU A 43 -9.88 4.03 2.84
C LEU A 43 -10.93 5.15 2.94
N LEU A 44 -10.52 6.42 2.88
CA LEU A 44 -11.43 7.57 2.90
C LEU A 44 -12.13 7.84 1.56
N ILE A 45 -11.76 7.14 0.48
CA ILE A 45 -12.37 7.35 -0.83
C ILE A 45 -13.79 6.77 -0.84
N LYS A 46 -14.78 7.67 -0.73
CA LYS A 46 -16.20 7.30 -0.65
C LYS A 46 -16.75 6.67 -1.94
N GLN A 47 -16.23 7.07 -3.09
CA GLN A 47 -16.63 6.53 -4.38
C GLN A 47 -15.42 6.41 -5.30
N LEU A 48 -15.20 5.20 -5.80
CA LEU A 48 -14.13 4.87 -6.72
C LEU A 48 -14.75 4.50 -8.07
N THR A 49 -14.43 5.28 -9.09
CA THR A 49 -14.70 4.88 -10.48
C THR A 49 -13.78 3.73 -10.86
N GLY A 50 -14.14 2.92 -11.85
CA GLY A 50 -13.29 1.81 -12.31
C GLY A 50 -11.88 2.27 -12.71
N ARG A 51 -11.76 3.43 -13.38
CA ARG A 51 -10.46 4.05 -13.71
C ARG A 51 -9.71 4.53 -12.46
N GLY A 52 -10.42 5.13 -11.50
CA GLY A 52 -9.82 5.55 -10.24
C GLY A 52 -9.27 4.37 -9.43
N ALA A 53 -9.96 3.22 -9.47
CA ALA A 53 -9.53 2.03 -8.75
C ALA A 53 -8.29 1.41 -9.38
N GLN A 54 -8.23 1.40 -10.71
CA GLN A 54 -7.06 0.96 -11.44
C GLN A 54 -5.85 1.87 -11.17
N GLN A 55 -6.04 3.19 -11.17
CA GLN A 55 -4.96 4.12 -10.84
C GLN A 55 -4.48 3.98 -9.40
N LEU A 56 -5.41 3.84 -8.45
CA LEU A 56 -5.06 3.61 -7.04
C LEU A 56 -4.27 2.32 -6.85
N ALA A 57 -4.63 1.25 -7.56
CA ALA A 57 -3.88 0.00 -7.52
C ALA A 57 -2.45 0.16 -8.06
N VAL A 58 -2.27 0.87 -9.19
CA VAL A 58 -0.94 1.16 -9.74
C VAL A 58 -0.11 2.00 -8.78
N ASP A 59 -0.70 3.02 -8.19
CA ASP A 59 -0.05 3.90 -7.22
C ASP A 59 0.41 3.13 -5.97
N LEU A 60 -0.43 2.24 -5.44
CA LEU A 60 -0.10 1.41 -4.27
C LEU A 60 0.93 0.34 -4.60
N GLU A 61 0.89 -0.27 -5.79
CA GLU A 61 1.91 -1.23 -6.24
C GLU A 61 3.28 -0.56 -6.35
N TYR A 62 3.32 0.67 -6.87
CA TYR A 62 4.56 1.45 -6.90
C TYR A 62 5.06 1.76 -5.48
N LEU A 63 4.17 2.17 -4.57
CA LEU A 63 4.54 2.44 -3.18
C LEU A 63 5.08 1.18 -2.48
N GLN A 64 4.46 0.01 -2.71
CA GLN A 64 4.96 -1.27 -2.18
C GLN A 64 6.39 -1.53 -2.65
N LYS A 65 6.66 -1.42 -3.97
CA LYS A 65 8.00 -1.64 -4.54
C LYS A 65 9.04 -0.66 -3.99
N VAL A 66 8.68 0.62 -3.84
CA VAL A 66 9.55 1.64 -3.22
C VAL A 66 9.86 1.24 -1.77
N THR A 67 8.84 0.83 -1.02
CA THR A 67 8.98 0.47 0.39
C THR A 67 9.81 -0.80 0.58
N ASP A 68 9.64 -1.80 -0.28
CA ASP A 68 10.46 -3.03 -0.29
C ASP A 68 11.92 -2.71 -0.64
N ALA A 69 12.16 -1.91 -1.68
CA ALA A 69 13.50 -1.55 -2.11
C ALA A 69 14.27 -0.76 -1.03
N LEU A 70 13.60 0.12 -0.30
CA LEU A 70 14.20 0.96 0.73
C LEU A 70 14.22 0.29 2.11
N GLY A 71 13.27 -0.59 2.40
CA GLY A 71 13.12 -1.31 3.67
C GLY A 71 13.95 -2.59 3.78
N SER A 72 14.42 -3.14 2.66
CA SER A 72 15.24 -4.37 2.65
C SER A 72 16.73 -4.14 2.97
N SER A 73 17.14 -2.90 3.29
CA SER A 73 18.49 -2.60 3.75
C SER A 73 18.61 -2.96 5.23
N GLU A 74 19.53 -3.88 5.58
CA GLU A 74 19.70 -4.48 6.92
C GLU A 74 19.89 -3.49 8.10
N ALA A 75 19.98 -2.18 7.82
CA ALA A 75 20.11 -1.13 8.83
C ALA A 75 18.81 -0.77 9.56
N ALA A 76 17.65 -1.30 9.12
CA ALA A 76 16.33 -0.82 9.50
C ALA A 76 15.51 -1.86 10.30
N VAL A 77 16.03 -2.36 11.41
CA VAL A 77 15.15 -2.99 12.41
C VAL A 77 14.49 -1.87 13.21
N PRO A 78 13.17 -1.66 13.13
CA PRO A 78 12.49 -0.74 14.03
C PRO A 78 12.53 -1.39 15.41
N THR A 79 13.32 -0.82 16.32
CA THR A 79 13.46 -1.29 17.72
C THR A 79 12.15 -1.23 18.53
N ASP A 80 11.06 -0.71 17.94
CA ASP A 80 9.76 -0.48 18.59
C ASP A 80 8.58 -1.20 17.90
N ALA A 81 8.84 -2.00 16.85
CA ALA A 81 7.77 -2.76 16.21
C ALA A 81 7.30 -3.88 17.16
N ALA A 82 6.03 -3.80 17.59
CA ALA A 82 5.43 -4.85 18.41
C ALA A 82 5.55 -6.19 17.68
N PRO A 83 5.95 -7.28 18.38
CA PRO A 83 6.07 -8.59 17.76
C PRO A 83 4.71 -9.00 17.16
N GLY A 84 4.63 -9.02 15.82
CA GLY A 84 3.42 -9.33 15.07
C GLY A 84 2.89 -8.22 14.15
N SER A 85 3.44 -7.00 14.19
CA SER A 85 3.01 -5.95 13.25
C SER A 85 3.50 -6.25 11.82
N ALA A 86 2.57 -6.29 10.86
CA ALA A 86 2.90 -6.44 9.44
C ALA A 86 3.85 -5.31 8.98
N SER A 87 4.84 -5.65 8.15
CA SER A 87 5.74 -4.64 7.58
C SER A 87 4.95 -3.61 6.77
N PRO A 88 5.46 -2.37 6.60
CA PRO A 88 4.78 -1.36 5.80
C PRO A 88 4.42 -1.86 4.39
N ALA A 89 5.33 -2.60 3.73
CA ALA A 89 5.05 -3.21 2.42
C ALA A 89 3.97 -4.30 2.47
N ALA A 90 3.93 -5.11 3.53
CA ALA A 90 2.87 -6.11 3.72
C ALA A 90 1.49 -5.46 3.86
N ARG A 91 1.38 -4.34 4.61
CA ARG A 91 0.12 -3.59 4.74
C ARG A 91 -0.37 -3.02 3.41
N VAL A 92 0.55 -2.49 2.58
CA VAL A 92 0.20 -2.05 1.21
C VAL A 92 -0.27 -3.24 0.36
N GLY A 93 0.38 -4.40 0.48
CA GLY A 93 -0.03 -5.63 -0.20
C GLY A 93 -1.43 -6.13 0.19
N GLU A 94 -1.81 -6.01 1.47
CA GLU A 94 -3.17 -6.34 1.93
C GLU A 94 -4.22 -5.40 1.33
N LEU A 95 -3.91 -4.10 1.25
CA LEU A 95 -4.79 -3.11 0.62
C LEU A 95 -4.95 -3.37 -0.88
N LEU A 96 -3.87 -3.72 -1.59
CA LEU A 96 -3.90 -4.12 -2.99
C LEU A 96 -4.80 -5.34 -3.20
N THR A 97 -4.70 -6.34 -2.32
CA THR A 97 -5.54 -7.55 -2.36
C THR A 97 -7.01 -7.20 -2.16
N ALA A 98 -7.33 -6.28 -1.23
CA ALA A 98 -8.69 -5.81 -1.02
C ALA A 98 -9.25 -5.06 -2.24
N LEU A 99 -8.44 -4.20 -2.86
CA LEU A 99 -8.82 -3.47 -4.07
C LEU A 99 -9.05 -4.42 -5.26
N ALA A 100 -8.23 -5.46 -5.41
CA ALA A 100 -8.41 -6.48 -6.43
C ALA A 100 -9.74 -7.24 -6.23
N HIS A 101 -10.07 -7.62 -4.98
CA HIS A 101 -11.36 -8.24 -4.66
C HIS A 101 -12.53 -7.31 -4.99
N LEU A 102 -12.45 -6.04 -4.58
CA LEU A 102 -13.49 -5.04 -4.87
C LEU A 102 -13.69 -4.87 -6.38
N ALA A 103 -12.63 -4.79 -7.16
CA ALA A 103 -12.70 -4.68 -8.62
C ALA A 103 -13.36 -5.92 -9.26
N ALA A 104 -13.02 -7.11 -8.77
CA ALA A 104 -13.64 -8.36 -9.21
C ALA A 104 -15.16 -8.39 -8.89
N GLN A 105 -15.55 -7.97 -7.68
CA GLN A 105 -16.95 -7.85 -7.28
C GLN A 105 -17.71 -6.84 -8.13
N GLN A 106 -17.13 -5.66 -8.38
CA GLN A 106 -17.75 -4.64 -9.23
C GLN A 106 -17.96 -5.13 -10.66
N ARG A 107 -16.99 -5.85 -11.23
CA ARG A 107 -17.11 -6.45 -12.57
C ARG A 107 -18.21 -7.51 -12.61
N ARG A 108 -18.28 -8.40 -11.62
CA ARG A 108 -19.35 -9.40 -11.53
C ARG A 108 -20.72 -8.74 -11.40
N ARG A 109 -20.85 -7.72 -10.57
CA ARG A 109 -22.09 -6.95 -10.43
C ARG A 109 -22.55 -6.36 -11.76
N GLN A 110 -21.63 -5.76 -12.53
CA GLN A 110 -21.95 -5.24 -13.86
C GLN A 110 -22.39 -6.35 -14.83
N GLN A 111 -21.76 -7.53 -14.78
CA GLN A 111 -22.13 -8.67 -15.61
C GLN A 111 -23.51 -9.23 -15.25
N CYS A 112 -23.83 -9.37 -13.95
CA CYS A 112 -25.15 -9.80 -13.49
C CYS A 112 -26.22 -8.80 -13.92
N LEU A 113 -25.97 -7.49 -13.74
CA LEU A 113 -26.88 -6.43 -14.20
C LEU A 113 -27.13 -6.49 -15.72
N ALA A 114 -26.09 -6.72 -16.53
CA ALA A 114 -26.23 -6.83 -17.97
C ALA A 114 -27.02 -8.08 -18.41
N LYS A 115 -26.99 -9.14 -17.60
CA LYS A 115 -27.71 -10.40 -17.86
C LYS A 115 -29.09 -10.46 -17.20
N GLY A 116 -29.44 -9.49 -16.36
CA GLY A 116 -30.66 -9.52 -15.55
C GLY A 116 -30.62 -10.56 -14.42
N GLU A 117 -29.43 -10.98 -14.00
CA GLU A 117 -29.21 -11.93 -12.91
C GLU A 117 -29.07 -11.22 -11.56
N ASP A 118 -29.49 -11.88 -10.48
CA ASP A 118 -29.28 -11.36 -9.13
C ASP A 118 -27.80 -11.44 -8.73
N PHE A 119 -27.23 -10.29 -8.40
CA PHE A 119 -25.86 -10.23 -7.87
C PHE A 119 -25.83 -10.63 -6.39
N ARG A 120 -24.91 -11.55 -6.06
CA ARG A 120 -24.54 -11.87 -4.67
C ARG A 120 -23.07 -11.56 -4.45
N GLU A 121 -22.80 -10.77 -3.43
CA GLU A 121 -21.44 -10.42 -3.03
C GLU A 121 -20.76 -11.65 -2.41
N GLU A 122 -19.58 -12.00 -2.92
CA GLU A 122 -18.78 -13.07 -2.29
C GLU A 122 -17.94 -12.49 -1.15
N PRO A 123 -17.91 -13.16 0.01
CA PRO A 123 -17.07 -12.74 1.11
C PRO A 123 -15.60 -12.77 0.69
N ARG A 124 -14.85 -11.72 1.06
CA ARG A 124 -13.41 -11.67 0.85
C ARG A 124 -12.73 -12.70 1.76
N GLY A 125 -11.88 -13.56 1.21
CA GLY A 125 -10.95 -14.37 1.99
C GLY A 125 -9.76 -13.54 2.48
N GLY A 126 -9.29 -13.80 3.71
CA GLY A 126 -8.09 -13.16 4.28
C GLY A 126 -8.38 -12.29 5.51
N PRO A 127 -7.32 -11.81 6.20
CA PRO A 127 -7.44 -11.03 7.43
C PRO A 127 -8.18 -9.72 7.18
N PRO A 128 -9.05 -9.25 8.11
CA PRO A 128 -9.77 -7.99 7.95
C PRO A 128 -8.77 -6.83 7.77
N LEU A 129 -9.12 -5.85 6.94
CA LEU A 129 -8.36 -4.60 6.89
C LEU A 129 -8.55 -3.91 8.25
N GLU A 130 -7.51 -3.86 9.06
CA GLU A 130 -7.53 -3.12 10.32
C GLU A 130 -7.75 -1.63 10.01
N ARG A 131 -8.67 -0.99 10.76
CA ARG A 131 -9.09 0.40 10.58
C ARG A 131 -8.37 1.34 11.54
#